data_AF-A0A8I6Z2F3-F1
#
_entry.id   AF-A0A8I6Z2F3-F1
#
_cell.length_a   1.000
_cell.length_b   1.000
_cell.length_c   1.000
_cell.angle_alpha   90.00
_cell.angle_beta   90.00
_cell.angle_gamma   90.00
#
_symmetry.space_group_name_H-M   'P 1'
#
loop_
_entity.id
_entity.type
_entity.pdbx_description
1 polymer ?
#
loop_
_entity_poly.entity_id
_entity_poly.type
_entity_poly.pdbx_seq_one_letter_code
_entity_poly.pdbx_strand_id
1 'polypeptide(L)'
;MAAMLSNAARRLAGRALQPAVQRSRMVHTRPLTADERKDAVSLVAKIKTRKEELYDLIAHCERNYVVGGSTGLENGQLLEYLSHQVRPRPNDPHWRSCHRVTTFNNYVRMAGSCCISYAIMRTLIYLGEQVFPQGEQSPRSQQEQHSQHILS
;
A
#
# COMPACT_ATOMS: atom_id res chain seq x y z
N MET A 1 -1.82 21.21 44.30
CA MET A 1 -2.55 20.22 43.47
C MET A 1 -1.84 20.08 42.12
N ALA A 2 -0.71 19.39 42.05
CA ALA A 2 0.14 19.34 40.84
C ALA A 2 0.62 17.92 40.51
N ALA A 3 -0.19 16.90 40.80
CA ALA A 3 0.18 15.50 40.61
C ALA A 3 -0.90 14.69 39.86
N MET A 4 -1.76 15.34 39.08
CA MET A 4 -2.85 14.68 38.35
C MET A 4 -2.78 14.76 36.82
N LEU A 5 -1.66 15.24 36.24
CA LEU A 5 -1.51 15.30 34.77
C LEU A 5 -0.47 14.32 34.19
N SER A 6 0.29 13.59 35.01
CA SER A 6 1.43 12.79 34.51
C SER A 6 1.13 11.32 34.19
N ASN A 7 -0.10 10.84 34.41
CA ASN A 7 -0.43 9.42 34.16
C ASN A 7 -0.99 9.13 32.76
N ALA A 8 -1.45 10.13 32.00
CA ALA A 8 -1.95 9.93 30.64
C ALA A 8 -0.81 9.77 29.61
N ALA A 9 0.28 10.51 29.78
CA ALA A 9 1.42 10.49 28.85
C ALA A 9 2.15 9.13 28.80
N ARG A 10 2.18 8.38 29.91
CA ARG A 10 2.82 7.05 29.94
C ARG A 10 2.07 5.98 29.13
N ARG A 11 0.77 6.17 28.87
CA ARG A 11 -0.04 5.22 28.11
C ARG A 11 0.09 5.37 26.58
N LEU A 12 0.58 6.51 26.10
CA LEU A 12 0.84 6.73 24.67
C LEU A 12 2.29 6.38 24.27
N ALA A 13 3.25 6.47 25.19
CA ALA A 13 4.63 6.08 24.93
C ALA A 13 4.86 4.55 24.96
N GLY A 14 3.99 3.78 25.64
CA GLY A 14 4.16 2.33 25.81
C GLY A 14 3.67 1.45 24.65
N ARG A 15 3.08 2.04 23.60
CA ARG A 15 2.49 1.27 22.47
C ARG A 15 3.27 1.37 21.16
N ALA A 16 4.28 2.23 21.09
CA ALA A 16 5.10 2.44 19.88
C ALA A 16 6.28 1.46 19.76
N LEU A 17 6.53 0.62 20.78
CA LEU A 17 7.66 -0.32 20.83
C LEU A 17 7.24 -1.73 21.28
N GLN A 18 6.01 -2.14 21.01
CA GLN A 18 5.79 -3.58 20.89
C GLN A 18 6.25 -3.95 19.47
N PRO A 19 7.42 -4.60 19.28
CA PRO A 19 7.58 -5.40 18.09
C PRO A 19 6.39 -6.34 18.10
N ALA A 20 5.50 -6.19 17.12
CA ALA A 20 4.61 -7.26 16.76
C ALA A 20 5.53 -8.47 16.67
N VAL A 21 5.37 -9.40 17.60
CA VAL A 21 6.04 -10.70 17.52
C VAL A 21 5.42 -11.31 16.28
N GLN A 22 5.99 -10.94 15.12
CA GLN A 22 5.98 -11.74 13.93
C GLN A 22 6.51 -13.05 14.45
N ARG A 23 5.56 -13.96 14.68
CA ARG A 23 5.84 -15.36 14.85
C ARG A 23 6.41 -15.77 13.51
N SER A 24 7.71 -15.54 13.33
CA SER A 24 8.50 -16.00 12.21
C SER A 24 8.31 -17.50 12.24
N ARG A 25 7.35 -17.98 11.45
CA ARG A 25 7.12 -19.39 11.24
C ARG A 25 8.42 -19.86 10.62
N MET A 26 9.28 -20.51 11.41
CA MET A 26 10.47 -21.18 10.90
C MET A 26 9.98 -22.12 9.80
N VAL A 27 10.22 -21.73 8.56
CA VAL A 27 9.95 -22.57 7.40
C VAL A 27 10.99 -23.67 7.49
N HIS A 28 10.58 -24.83 8.00
CA HIS A 28 11.45 -25.99 8.06
C HIS A 28 11.73 -26.43 6.62
N THR A 29 12.89 -26.06 6.09
CA THR A 29 13.36 -26.36 4.72
C THR A 29 13.88 -27.79 4.62
N ARG A 30 13.12 -28.76 5.15
CA ARG A 30 13.43 -30.18 4.89
C ARG A 30 12.90 -30.53 3.49
N PRO A 31 13.71 -31.16 2.62
CA PRO A 31 13.20 -31.67 1.36
C PRO A 31 12.17 -32.77 1.66
N LEU A 32 10.92 -32.56 1.23
CA LEU A 32 9.82 -33.51 1.40
C LEU A 32 10.14 -34.81 0.65
N THR A 33 9.96 -35.93 1.34
CA THR A 33 9.97 -37.28 0.77
C THR A 33 8.81 -37.46 -0.24
N ALA A 34 8.89 -38.47 -1.11
CA ALA A 34 7.91 -38.66 -2.19
C ALA A 34 6.46 -38.81 -1.67
N ASP A 35 6.27 -39.46 -0.52
CA ASP A 35 4.96 -39.64 0.10
C ASP A 35 4.47 -38.36 0.79
N GLU A 36 5.34 -37.62 1.47
CA GLU A 36 5.02 -36.30 2.03
C GLU A 36 4.64 -35.29 0.92
N ARG A 37 5.25 -35.38 -0.26
CA ARG A 37 4.86 -34.55 -1.42
C ARG A 37 3.46 -34.85 -1.90
N LYS A 38 3.06 -36.13 -1.96
CA LYS A 38 1.70 -36.52 -2.35
C LYS A 38 0.68 -36.00 -1.33
N ASP A 39 0.98 -36.11 -0.04
CA ASP A 39 0.13 -35.58 1.02
C ASP A 39 0.05 -34.04 0.97
N ALA A 40 1.18 -33.34 0.77
CA ALA A 40 1.20 -31.90 0.59
C ALA A 40 0.36 -31.44 -0.60
N VAL A 41 0.41 -32.16 -1.73
CA VAL A 41 -0.44 -31.87 -2.90
C VAL A 41 -1.92 -32.07 -2.58
N SER A 42 -2.27 -33.14 -1.87
CA SER A 42 -3.64 -33.41 -1.40
C SER A 42 -4.15 -32.31 -0.46
N LEU A 43 -3.30 -31.86 0.48
CA LEU A 43 -3.61 -30.76 1.39
C LEU A 43 -3.81 -29.44 0.64
N VAL A 44 -2.95 -29.14 -0.33
CA VAL A 44 -3.09 -27.94 -1.18
C VAL A 44 -4.38 -28.01 -2.01
N ALA A 45 -4.75 -29.19 -2.53
CA ALA A 45 -6.01 -29.37 -3.24
C ALA A 45 -7.22 -29.12 -2.33
N LYS A 46 -7.23 -29.70 -1.11
CA LYS A 46 -8.27 -29.45 -0.11
C LYS A 46 -8.37 -27.96 0.27
N ILE A 47 -7.23 -27.28 0.40
CA ILE A 47 -7.19 -25.83 0.69
C ILE A 47 -7.84 -25.05 -0.46
N LYS A 48 -7.57 -25.42 -1.71
CA LYS A 48 -8.20 -24.77 -2.87
C LYS A 48 -9.71 -24.96 -2.87
N THR A 49 -10.19 -26.19 -2.66
CA THR A 49 -11.63 -26.48 -2.59
C THR A 49 -12.31 -25.68 -1.48
N ARG A 50 -11.73 -25.64 -0.27
CA ARG A 50 -12.31 -24.86 0.84
C ARG A 50 -12.34 -23.35 0.57
N LYS A 51 -11.39 -22.81 -0.20
CA LYS A 51 -11.42 -21.41 -0.62
C LYS A 51 -12.57 -21.13 -1.58
N GLU A 52 -12.85 -22.06 -2.50
CA GLU A 52 -13.99 -21.97 -3.41
C GLU A 52 -15.31 -22.03 -2.64
N GLU A 53 -15.45 -22.97 -1.70
CA GLU A 53 -16.62 -23.07 -0.82
C GLU A 53 -16.84 -21.81 0.02
N LEU A 54 -15.77 -21.24 0.60
CA LEU A 54 -15.85 -20.02 1.39
C LEU A 54 -16.25 -18.82 0.54
N TYR A 55 -15.73 -18.72 -0.69
CA TYR A 55 -16.14 -17.69 -1.64
C TYR A 55 -17.64 -17.79 -1.92
N ASP A 56 -18.13 -19.00 -2.20
CA ASP A 56 -19.54 -19.23 -2.52
C ASP A 56 -20.47 -18.90 -1.33
N LEU A 57 -20.05 -19.21 -0.09
CA LEU A 57 -20.80 -18.85 1.12
C LEU A 57 -20.89 -17.34 1.32
N ILE A 58 -19.78 -16.61 1.17
CA ILE A 58 -19.77 -15.16 1.37
C ILE A 58 -20.53 -14.47 0.22
N ALA A 59 -20.34 -14.91 -1.03
CA ALA A 59 -21.09 -14.38 -2.18
C ALA A 59 -22.60 -14.66 -2.08
N HIS A 60 -23.00 -15.79 -1.49
CA HIS A 60 -24.39 -16.06 -1.18
C HIS A 60 -24.89 -15.18 -0.03
N CYS A 61 -24.08 -14.97 1.01
CA CYS A 61 -24.42 -14.09 2.12
C CYS A 61 -24.66 -12.65 1.64
N GLU A 62 -23.74 -12.07 0.87
CA GLU A 62 -23.89 -10.69 0.33
C GLU A 62 -25.08 -10.54 -0.62
N ARG A 63 -25.41 -11.59 -1.39
CA ARG A 63 -26.57 -11.56 -2.30
C ARG A 63 -27.90 -11.59 -1.58
N ASN A 64 -28.01 -12.35 -0.49
CA ASN A 64 -29.28 -12.57 0.20
C ASN A 64 -29.46 -11.67 1.43
N TYR A 65 -28.38 -11.15 1.99
CA TYR A 65 -28.39 -10.37 3.21
C TYR A 65 -27.57 -9.09 3.04
N VAL A 66 -28.18 -7.94 3.36
CA VAL A 66 -27.47 -6.67 3.44
C VAL A 66 -26.73 -6.62 4.78
N VAL A 67 -25.51 -7.15 4.80
CA VAL A 67 -24.62 -7.04 5.96
C VAL A 67 -23.99 -5.65 5.93
N GLY A 68 -24.56 -4.72 6.70
CA GLY A 68 -24.01 -3.37 6.86
C GLY A 68 -22.85 -3.31 7.85
N GLY A 69 -22.15 -2.17 7.87
CA GLY A 69 -21.11 -1.86 8.86
C GLY A 69 -19.74 -2.50 8.58
N SER A 70 -18.94 -2.68 9.62
CA SER A 70 -17.57 -3.21 9.52
C SER A 70 -17.54 -4.64 8.97
N THR A 71 -18.50 -5.48 9.36
CA THR A 71 -18.58 -6.88 8.93
C THR A 71 -18.84 -7.00 7.43
N GLY A 72 -19.64 -6.11 6.85
CA GLY A 72 -19.87 -6.06 5.40
C GLY A 72 -18.60 -5.66 4.64
N LEU A 73 -17.86 -4.69 5.16
CA LEU A 73 -16.57 -4.28 4.58
C LEU A 73 -15.53 -5.40 4.66
N GLU A 74 -15.42 -6.08 5.79
CA GLU A 74 -14.51 -7.22 5.98
C GLU A 74 -14.86 -8.38 5.05
N ASN A 75 -16.14 -8.71 4.92
CA ASN A 75 -16.61 -9.74 4.01
C ASN A 75 -16.31 -9.38 2.55
N GLY A 76 -16.55 -8.14 2.14
CA GLY A 76 -16.24 -7.67 0.79
C GLY A 76 -14.74 -7.72 0.47
N GLN A 77 -13.89 -7.31 1.42
CA GLN A 77 -12.42 -7.41 1.29
C GLN A 77 -11.96 -8.88 1.22
N LEU A 78 -12.54 -9.75 2.06
CA LEU A 78 -12.24 -11.17 2.04
C LEU A 78 -12.66 -11.81 0.72
N LEU A 79 -13.81 -11.42 0.18
CA LEU A 79 -14.34 -11.90 -1.09
C LEU A 79 -13.48 -11.45 -2.27
N GLU A 80 -13.03 -10.19 -2.26
CA GLU A 80 -12.05 -9.66 -3.21
C GLU A 80 -10.76 -10.49 -3.17
N TYR A 81 -10.19 -10.71 -1.97
CA TYR A 81 -8.98 -11.51 -1.80
C TYR A 81 -9.14 -12.96 -2.28
N LEU A 82 -10.26 -13.60 -1.95
CA LEU A 82 -10.56 -14.97 -2.39
C LEU A 82 -10.75 -15.05 -3.90
N SER A 83 -11.34 -14.02 -4.54
CA SER A 83 -11.57 -13.99 -5.99
C SER A 83 -10.29 -14.14 -6.81
N HIS A 84 -9.15 -13.67 -6.29
CA HIS A 84 -7.83 -13.81 -6.92
C HIS A 84 -7.19 -15.19 -6.74
N GLN A 85 -7.60 -15.96 -5.74
CA GLN A 85 -7.03 -17.27 -5.41
C GLN A 85 -7.84 -18.44 -5.95
N VAL A 86 -9.13 -18.19 -6.21
CA VAL A 86 -10.06 -19.12 -6.85
C VAL A 86 -9.86 -19.10 -8.37
N ARG A 87 -10.21 -20.19 -9.04
CA ARG A 87 -10.18 -20.25 -10.51
C ARG A 87 -11.03 -19.14 -11.13
N PRO A 88 -10.61 -18.58 -12.29
CA PRO A 88 -11.37 -17.52 -12.95
C PRO A 88 -12.78 -18.00 -13.33
N ARG A 89 -13.80 -17.24 -12.92
CA ARG A 89 -15.22 -17.53 -13.19
C ARG A 89 -15.80 -16.42 -14.09
N PRO A 90 -15.68 -16.52 -15.42
CA PRO A 90 -16.11 -15.46 -16.33
C PRO A 90 -17.64 -15.25 -16.33
N ASN A 91 -18.40 -16.26 -15.93
CA ASN A 91 -19.87 -16.24 -15.88
C ASN A 91 -20.44 -15.64 -14.59
N ASP A 92 -19.61 -15.41 -13.56
CA ASP A 92 -20.07 -14.86 -12.29
C ASP A 92 -19.95 -13.31 -12.30
N PRO A 93 -21.07 -12.56 -12.24
CA PRO A 93 -21.05 -11.10 -12.21
C PRO A 93 -20.32 -10.55 -10.98
N HIS A 94 -20.40 -11.25 -9.84
CA HIS A 94 -19.78 -10.83 -8.59
C HIS A 94 -18.25 -10.90 -8.72
N TRP A 95 -17.75 -12.04 -9.20
CA TRP A 95 -16.33 -12.23 -9.48
C TRP A 95 -15.76 -11.15 -10.40
N ARG A 96 -16.49 -10.78 -11.47
CA ARG A 96 -16.09 -9.69 -12.38
C ARG A 96 -16.09 -8.33 -11.68
N SER A 97 -17.05 -8.06 -10.81
CA SER A 97 -17.13 -6.81 -10.05
C SER A 97 -15.92 -6.65 -9.14
N CYS A 98 -15.62 -7.66 -8.32
CA CYS A 98 -14.42 -7.69 -7.47
C CYS A 98 -13.17 -7.39 -8.28
N HIS A 99 -12.96 -8.12 -9.38
CA HIS A 99 -11.77 -7.96 -10.21
C HIS A 99 -11.62 -6.56 -10.81
N ARG A 100 -12.75 -5.92 -11.19
CA ARG A 100 -12.75 -4.54 -11.68
C ARG A 100 -12.44 -3.54 -10.56
N VAL A 101 -13.03 -3.72 -9.38
CA VAL A 101 -12.79 -2.85 -8.22
C VAL A 101 -11.32 -2.89 -7.79
N THR A 102 -10.70 -4.06 -7.72
CA THR A 102 -9.27 -4.19 -7.40
C THR A 102 -8.40 -3.48 -8.43
N THR A 103 -8.70 -3.71 -9.72
CA THR A 103 -7.95 -3.07 -10.83
C THR A 103 -8.07 -1.55 -10.75
N PHE A 104 -9.28 -1.05 -10.51
CA PHE A 104 -9.53 0.37 -10.35
C PHE A 104 -8.82 0.94 -9.12
N ASN A 105 -8.88 0.26 -7.98
CA ASN A 105 -8.21 0.69 -6.76
C ASN A 105 -6.68 0.76 -6.93
N ASN A 106 -6.09 -0.23 -7.60
CA ASN A 106 -4.67 -0.21 -7.95
C ASN A 106 -4.33 0.96 -8.88
N TYR A 107 -5.18 1.24 -9.86
CA TYR A 107 -5.02 2.39 -10.74
C TYR A 107 -5.10 3.73 -9.98
N VAL A 108 -6.10 3.89 -9.11
CA VAL A 108 -6.27 5.08 -8.26
C VAL A 108 -5.08 5.25 -7.33
N ARG A 109 -4.57 4.16 -6.76
CA ARG A 109 -3.39 4.18 -5.89
C ARG A 109 -2.13 4.62 -6.66
N MET A 110 -1.92 4.12 -7.88
CA MET A 110 -0.81 4.52 -8.73
C MET A 110 -0.93 5.99 -9.15
N ALA A 111 -2.09 6.40 -9.66
CA ALA A 111 -2.36 7.77 -10.06
C ALA A 111 -2.19 8.74 -8.89
N GLY A 112 -2.73 8.40 -7.72
CA GLY A 112 -2.57 9.16 -6.49
C GLY A 112 -1.11 9.30 -6.08
N SER A 113 -0.34 8.20 -6.12
CA SER A 113 1.11 8.25 -5.84
C SER A 113 1.84 9.19 -6.79
N CYS A 114 1.58 9.10 -8.10
CA CYS A 114 2.21 9.99 -9.09
C CYS A 114 1.86 11.46 -8.85
N CYS A 115 0.59 11.78 -8.57
CA CYS A 115 0.15 13.14 -8.28
C CYS A 115 0.81 13.72 -7.03
N ILE A 116 0.89 12.92 -5.95
CA ILE A 116 1.55 13.34 -4.71
C ILE A 116 3.04 13.57 -4.94
N SER A 117 3.74 12.65 -5.61
CA SER A 117 5.15 12.80 -5.95
C SER A 117 5.41 14.04 -6.80
N TYR A 118 4.56 14.30 -7.79
CA TYR A 118 4.64 15.51 -8.62
C TYR A 118 4.43 16.79 -7.81
N ALA A 119 3.41 16.81 -6.94
CA ALA A 119 3.14 17.96 -6.08
C ALA A 119 4.33 18.27 -5.15
N ILE A 120 4.95 17.24 -4.57
CA ILE A 120 6.15 17.37 -3.72
C ILE A 120 7.34 17.89 -4.52
N MET A 121 7.61 17.31 -5.70
CA MET A 121 8.69 17.80 -6.57
C MET A 121 8.48 19.26 -6.96
N ARG A 122 7.25 19.63 -7.28
CA ARG A 122 6.91 21.01 -7.65
C ARG A 122 7.09 21.98 -6.49
N THR A 123 6.67 21.63 -5.26
CA THR A 123 6.91 22.48 -4.09
C THR A 123 8.40 22.60 -3.74
N LEU A 124 9.18 21.53 -3.90
CA LEU A 124 10.64 21.58 -3.71
C LEU A 124 11.32 22.51 -4.72
N ILE A 125 10.89 22.51 -5.99
CA ILE A 125 11.42 23.42 -7.02
C ILE A 125 11.07 24.88 -6.70
N TYR A 126 9.81 25.18 -6.33
CA TYR A 126 9.43 26.55 -5.94
C TYR A 126 10.15 27.06 -4.69
N LEU A 127 10.39 26.18 -3.71
CA LEU A 127 11.20 26.54 -2.54
C LEU A 127 12.66 26.77 -2.93
N GLY A 128 13.20 25.97 -3.86
CA GLY A 128 14.54 26.17 -4.41
C GLY A 128 14.71 27.50 -5.13
N GLU A 129 13.71 27.90 -5.94
CA GLU A 129 13.71 29.21 -6.62
C GLU A 129 13.62 30.40 -5.66
N GLN A 130 12.90 30.27 -4.52
CA GLN A 130 12.88 31.33 -3.52
C GLN A 130 14.19 31.45 -2.72
N VAL A 131 14.92 30.34 -2.54
CA VAL A 131 16.20 30.33 -1.81
C VAL A 131 17.38 30.72 -2.71
N PHE A 132 17.30 30.45 -4.02
CA PHE A 132 18.28 30.86 -5.02
C PHE A 132 17.59 31.55 -6.20
N PRO A 133 17.27 32.85 -6.10
CA PRO A 133 16.86 33.60 -7.27
C PRO A 133 18.02 33.61 -8.28
N GLN A 134 17.81 33.00 -9.45
CA GLN A 134 18.69 33.15 -10.61
C GLN A 134 18.75 34.65 -10.96
N GLY A 135 19.80 35.33 -10.49
CA GLY A 135 19.87 36.78 -10.64
C GLY A 135 21.13 37.44 -10.09
N GLU A 136 22.30 36.81 -10.20
CA GLU A 136 23.55 37.58 -10.24
C GLU A 136 24.24 37.32 -11.57
N GLN A 137 24.05 38.26 -12.51
CA GLN A 137 25.03 38.47 -13.57
C GLN A 137 26.40 38.58 -12.90
N SER A 138 27.30 37.65 -13.25
CA SER A 138 28.65 37.64 -12.71
C SER A 138 29.33 39.00 -12.95
N PRO A 139 29.77 39.73 -11.91
CA PRO A 139 30.40 41.05 -12.04
C PRO A 139 31.72 41.04 -12.82
N ARG A 140 32.26 39.85 -13.14
CA ARG A 140 33.43 39.68 -14.00
C ARG A 140 33.22 40.19 -15.43
N SER A 141 32.00 40.14 -15.94
CA SER A 141 31.71 40.55 -17.32
C SER A 141 31.61 42.07 -17.51
N GLN A 142 31.23 42.83 -16.47
CA GLN A 142 31.25 44.30 -16.53
C GLN A 142 32.63 44.90 -16.27
N GLN A 143 33.48 44.22 -15.48
CA GLN A 143 34.82 44.73 -15.17
C GLN A 143 35.76 44.65 -16.38
N GLU A 144 35.65 43.64 -17.23
CA GLU A 144 36.43 43.56 -18.48
C GLU A 144 35.99 44.63 -19.51
N GLN A 145 34.69 44.95 -19.61
CA GLN A 145 34.23 46.01 -20.50
C GLN A 145 34.68 47.41 -20.03
N HIS A 146 34.71 47.65 -18.71
CA HIS A 146 35.13 48.96 -18.20
C HIS A 146 36.65 49.14 -18.28
N SER A 147 37.45 48.08 -18.11
CA SER A 147 38.90 48.14 -18.28
C SER A 147 39.34 48.35 -19.73
N GLN A 148 38.58 47.86 -20.73
CA GLN A 148 38.92 48.13 -22.14
C GLN A 148 38.65 49.59 -22.56
N HIS A 149 37.70 50.27 -21.92
CA HIS A 149 37.34 51.65 -22.25
C HIS A 149 38.24 52.71 -21.60
N ILE A 150 39.08 52.32 -20.62
CA ILE A 150 40.00 53.23 -19.90
C ILE A 150 41.44 53.15 -20.47
N LEU A 151 41.72 52.21 -21.38
CA LEU A 151 43.05 51.98 -21.96
C LEU A 151 43.14 52.33 -23.46
N SER A 152 42.12 52.97 -24.06
CA SER A 152 42.18 53.56 -25.42
C SER A 152 42.10 55.08 -25.34
#